data_AF-A0A2H0P6Q4-F1
#
_entry.id   AF-A0A2H0P6Q4-F1
#
_cell.length_a   1.000
_cell.length_b   1.000
_cell.length_c   1.000
_cell.angle_alpha   90.00
_cell.angle_beta   90.00
_cell.angle_gamma   90.00
#
_symmetry.space_group_name_H-M   'P 1'
#
loop_
_entity.id
_entity.type
_entity.pdbx_description
1 polymer ?
#
loop_
_entity_poly.entity_id
_entity_poly.type
_entity_poly.pdbx_seq_one_letter_code
_entity_poly.pdbx_strand_id
1 'polypeptide(L)'
;MSRTPRRFIAALLTVVFASVQGSAQQISVPRVTLTPALGGVVGASALVPGSMGGPTAGSLSPALSLTPTLSILSAPALITPAAVAGVTPAALSPVSAAPAAALRATPAQRMAPSLEALELSAASRQGRNDRGNRGGAMFDGSTNRASPPAATYIINDEGVKINDRAAIYYTEVRRMVELYKGKINLEESLDVMDDAYSDVLAKVSAVEAVAKGRGLSQVNTHLEETLVFVDGVLEDGSKKVAVQTHRVFFHKAENPQSEIAEGIKRVDGVIRDAEMMFSRGGKAEQQMGKIDEVELVFDARGYQEIKDHIAKRGEEVTARSKGRISFKFLDDLAPLPKEQSEIRAKLNEIAAKYNGENGEGLSKIYEGVIYSRYVGLLLELKTVEHYYKLGYKILQSGREMFDEKGLYVSELDVVVESPEGVVSVVEAKSARVGLPNEEVLQDKVIYKLDTYMKFKAQLDAMIGKKFDAVVFSMDVGIDPDIDRSQVMPKDIRKLELVDFLRSQEYSLSKRYGFPVSFLFLQSGPQGGNSRMGLRPNASRGNRKHGRR
;
A
#
# COMPACT_ATOMS: atom_id res chain seq x y z
N MET A 1 56.51 -44.32 4.24
CA MET A 1 56.55 -45.37 3.19
C MET A 1 55.42 -46.33 3.56
N SER A 2 54.43 -46.69 2.73
CA SER A 2 54.40 -46.84 1.27
C SER A 2 53.02 -46.56 0.62
N ARG A 3 53.05 -45.92 -0.56
CA ARG A 3 52.30 -46.24 -1.81
C ARG A 3 50.76 -46.38 -1.80
N THR A 4 50.10 -45.35 -2.35
CA THR A 4 48.94 -45.49 -3.25
C THR A 4 49.33 -46.07 -4.62
N PRO A 5 48.37 -46.64 -5.38
CA PRO A 5 47.87 -45.97 -6.61
C PRO A 5 46.34 -46.17 -6.79
N ARG A 6 45.49 -45.22 -7.25
CA ARG A 6 45.41 -44.51 -8.55
C ARG A 6 45.39 -45.38 -9.81
N ARG A 7 44.21 -45.51 -10.46
CA ARG A 7 43.88 -45.53 -11.91
C ARG A 7 42.47 -46.15 -12.09
N PHE A 8 41.66 -45.94 -13.13
CA PHE A 8 41.40 -44.95 -14.20
C PHE A 8 40.32 -45.61 -15.11
N ILE A 9 39.88 -44.96 -16.20
CA ILE A 9 38.82 -45.40 -17.16
C ILE A 9 37.40 -45.14 -16.59
N ALA A 10 36.52 -44.28 -17.12
CA ALA A 10 36.34 -43.58 -18.40
C ALA A 10 35.45 -44.26 -19.47
N ALA A 11 34.24 -43.69 -19.60
CA ALA A 11 33.44 -43.48 -20.82
C ALA A 11 32.48 -44.57 -21.37
N LEU A 12 31.44 -44.03 -22.04
CA LEU A 12 30.34 -44.63 -22.82
C LEU A 12 29.32 -45.55 -22.13
N LEU A 13 28.10 -45.01 -21.98
CA LEU A 13 26.96 -45.51 -22.77
C LEU A 13 25.85 -44.44 -22.87
N THR A 14 25.66 -43.90 -24.07
CA THR A 14 24.51 -43.06 -24.43
C THR A 14 23.39 -43.96 -24.93
N VAL A 15 22.22 -43.96 -24.29
CA VAL A 15 21.00 -44.53 -24.87
C VAL A 15 19.87 -43.52 -24.75
N VAL A 16 19.26 -43.24 -25.89
CA VAL A 16 18.10 -42.36 -26.07
C VAL A 16 16.85 -43.02 -25.50
N PHE A 17 16.02 -42.28 -24.76
CA PHE A 17 14.57 -42.41 -24.87
C PHE A 17 13.88 -41.06 -24.67
N ALA A 18 12.95 -40.76 -25.57
CA ALA A 18 12.09 -39.59 -25.52
C ALA A 18 10.71 -39.94 -24.93
N SER A 19 9.89 -38.91 -24.74
CA SER A 19 8.43 -38.94 -24.55
C SER A 19 7.85 -39.77 -23.40
N VAL A 20 7.45 -39.06 -22.33
CA VAL A 20 6.08 -39.18 -21.78
C VAL A 20 5.54 -37.78 -21.55
N GLN A 21 4.51 -37.38 -22.29
CA GLN A 21 3.67 -36.23 -21.91
C GLN A 21 2.72 -36.69 -20.79
N GLY A 22 2.89 -36.15 -19.59
CA GLY A 22 1.99 -36.37 -18.46
C GLY A 22 0.88 -35.32 -18.42
N SER A 23 -0.29 -35.65 -18.96
CA SER A 23 -1.47 -34.78 -18.94
C SER A 23 -2.02 -34.61 -17.53
N ALA A 24 -1.71 -33.48 -16.87
CA ALA A 24 -2.38 -33.10 -15.63
C ALA A 24 -3.83 -32.68 -15.95
N GLN A 25 -4.80 -33.47 -15.51
CA GLN A 25 -6.22 -33.24 -15.80
C GLN A 25 -6.74 -31.97 -15.12
N GLN A 26 -7.42 -31.12 -15.89
CA GLN A 26 -8.28 -30.08 -15.31
C GLN A 26 -9.42 -30.77 -14.53
N ILE A 27 -9.46 -30.58 -13.21
CA ILE A 27 -10.65 -30.87 -12.42
C ILE A 27 -11.61 -29.69 -12.60
N SER A 28 -12.57 -29.84 -13.52
CA SER A 28 -13.65 -28.88 -13.70
C SER A 28 -14.65 -29.01 -12.53
N VAL A 29 -14.63 -28.06 -11.59
CA VAL A 29 -15.70 -27.94 -10.61
C VAL A 29 -16.90 -27.24 -11.28
N PRO A 30 -18.08 -27.86 -11.37
CA PRO A 30 -19.22 -27.25 -12.04
C PRO A 30 -19.78 -26.07 -11.23
N ARG A 31 -19.87 -24.89 -11.87
CA ARG A 31 -20.65 -23.77 -11.33
C ARG A 31 -22.13 -24.15 -11.27
N VAL A 32 -22.69 -24.19 -10.07
CA VAL A 32 -24.14 -24.34 -9.87
C VAL A 32 -24.81 -22.99 -10.11
N THR A 33 -25.56 -22.88 -11.19
CA THR A 33 -26.38 -21.70 -11.50
C THR A 33 -27.68 -21.77 -10.72
N LEU A 34 -27.88 -20.92 -9.70
CA LEU A 34 -29.15 -20.80 -8.98
C LEU A 34 -29.96 -19.61 -9.49
N THR A 35 -30.91 -19.88 -10.40
CA THR A 35 -32.03 -18.98 -10.70
C THR A 35 -33.12 -19.10 -9.63
N PRO A 36 -33.51 -18.00 -8.95
CA PRO A 36 -34.74 -17.99 -8.16
C PRO A 36 -35.95 -17.72 -9.07
N ALA A 37 -36.90 -18.66 -9.09
CA ALA A 37 -38.21 -18.48 -9.71
C ALA A 37 -39.21 -17.82 -8.74
N LEU A 38 -40.25 -17.18 -9.29
CA LEU A 38 -41.30 -16.48 -8.55
C LEU A 38 -42.43 -17.41 -8.06
N GLY A 39 -43.02 -17.05 -6.90
CA GLY A 39 -44.30 -17.56 -6.39
C GLY A 39 -44.18 -18.53 -5.19
N GLY A 40 -45.02 -18.48 -4.15
CA GLY A 40 -46.05 -17.49 -3.79
C GLY A 40 -47.18 -18.07 -2.90
N VAL A 41 -47.52 -17.39 -1.78
CA VAL A 41 -48.75 -17.52 -0.92
C VAL A 41 -48.93 -18.91 -0.25
N VAL A 42 -49.26 -19.14 1.05
CA VAL A 42 -50.28 -18.68 2.03
C VAL A 42 -49.71 -18.98 3.47
N GLY A 43 -50.08 -18.41 4.62
CA GLY A 43 -51.06 -17.36 5.02
C GLY A 43 -51.76 -17.70 6.37
N ALA A 44 -52.36 -16.69 7.05
CA ALA A 44 -53.15 -16.76 8.31
C ALA A 44 -52.38 -17.09 9.64
N SER A 45 -52.75 -16.63 10.86
CA SER A 45 -53.69 -15.58 11.35
C SER A 45 -53.54 -15.34 12.88
N ALA A 46 -54.27 -14.32 13.42
CA ALA A 46 -54.48 -13.90 14.84
C ALA A 46 -53.47 -12.87 15.42
N LEU A 47 -53.81 -11.61 15.80
CA LEU A 47 -54.82 -11.02 16.72
C LEU A 47 -54.41 -11.16 18.22
N VAL A 48 -53.93 -10.14 18.98
CA VAL A 48 -54.52 -8.82 19.44
C VAL A 48 -55.46 -9.00 20.69
N PRO A 49 -55.63 -8.08 21.69
CA PRO A 49 -55.09 -6.71 22.00
C PRO A 49 -54.61 -6.41 23.47
N GLY A 50 -54.13 -5.17 23.72
CA GLY A 50 -54.44 -4.35 24.94
C GLY A 50 -53.28 -4.04 25.92
N SER A 51 -53.23 -2.91 26.66
CA SER A 51 -54.03 -1.66 26.63
C SER A 51 -53.40 -0.53 27.50
N MET A 52 -53.52 0.73 27.04
CA MET A 52 -53.58 2.05 27.75
C MET A 52 -52.75 2.39 29.03
N GLY A 53 -52.18 3.61 29.07
CA GLY A 53 -51.90 4.35 30.33
C GLY A 53 -50.90 5.52 30.23
N GLY A 54 -51.35 6.75 30.53
CA GLY A 54 -50.53 7.94 30.90
C GLY A 54 -51.29 8.74 31.97
N PRO A 55 -50.98 10.02 32.30
CA PRO A 55 -49.88 10.91 31.86
C PRO A 55 -49.23 11.73 33.02
N THR A 56 -48.55 12.86 32.70
CA THR A 56 -48.04 13.95 33.59
C THR A 56 -46.75 13.69 34.41
N ALA A 57 -45.89 14.66 34.75
CA ALA A 57 -45.51 15.98 34.18
C ALA A 57 -44.25 16.51 34.92
N GLY A 58 -43.44 17.40 34.32
CA GLY A 58 -42.51 18.26 35.09
C GLY A 58 -41.04 18.40 34.64
N SER A 59 -40.79 19.35 33.73
CA SER A 59 -39.75 20.40 33.82
C SER A 59 -38.30 20.08 34.27
N LEU A 60 -37.35 20.11 33.32
CA LEU A 60 -36.14 20.98 33.25
C LEU A 60 -35.04 20.36 32.36
N SER A 61 -34.39 21.16 31.53
CA SER A 61 -33.29 20.81 30.60
C SER A 61 -32.20 21.90 30.71
N PRO A 62 -30.97 21.75 30.14
CA PRO A 62 -30.48 20.71 29.22
C PRO A 62 -29.09 20.10 29.55
N ALA A 63 -28.76 18.95 28.93
CA ALA A 63 -27.43 18.64 28.33
C ALA A 63 -27.30 17.14 27.93
N LEU A 64 -27.71 16.79 26.71
CA LEU A 64 -27.33 15.55 26.01
C LEU A 64 -27.01 15.94 24.56
N SER A 65 -25.82 15.72 24.01
CA SER A 65 -25.17 14.42 23.73
C SER A 65 -26.03 13.56 22.80
N LEU A 66 -26.02 13.91 21.52
CA LEU A 66 -26.71 13.18 20.46
C LEU A 66 -25.82 12.08 19.86
N THR A 67 -26.20 10.83 20.10
CA THR A 67 -25.82 9.68 19.27
C THR A 67 -26.88 9.46 18.20
N PRO A 68 -26.54 9.29 16.91
CA PRO A 68 -27.52 8.93 15.89
C PRO A 68 -27.72 7.40 15.81
N THR A 69 -28.93 6.94 16.13
CA THR A 69 -29.39 5.59 15.80
C THR A 69 -30.07 5.57 14.43
N LEU A 70 -29.82 4.52 13.65
CA LEU A 70 -30.45 4.28 12.36
C LEU A 70 -31.90 3.80 12.52
N SER A 71 -32.83 4.41 11.79
CA SER A 71 -34.17 3.88 11.53
C SER A 71 -34.56 4.14 10.08
N ILE A 72 -34.92 3.06 9.37
CA ILE A 72 -35.47 3.09 8.01
C ILE A 72 -36.99 3.01 8.12
N LEU A 73 -37.74 3.82 7.37
CA LEU A 73 -39.15 3.57 7.10
C LEU A 73 -39.59 4.20 5.78
N SER A 74 -40.10 3.35 4.89
CA SER A 74 -40.59 3.73 3.55
C SER A 74 -42.09 4.02 3.57
N ALA A 75 -42.57 4.85 2.65
CA ALA A 75 -43.99 4.91 2.26
C ALA A 75 -44.14 5.13 0.74
N PRO A 76 -45.21 4.66 0.09
CA PRO A 76 -45.26 4.49 -1.37
C PRO A 76 -46.15 5.52 -2.11
N ALA A 77 -46.03 5.56 -3.43
CA ALA A 77 -47.02 6.16 -4.34
C ALA A 77 -47.19 5.31 -5.62
N LEU A 78 -48.40 5.31 -6.19
CA LEU A 78 -48.85 4.36 -7.21
C LEU A 78 -48.47 4.73 -8.66
N ILE A 79 -48.46 3.69 -9.50
CA ILE A 79 -48.48 3.71 -10.98
C ILE A 79 -49.94 3.53 -11.44
N THR A 80 -50.35 4.08 -12.61
CA THR A 80 -51.19 3.46 -13.70
C THR A 80 -51.77 4.53 -14.68
N PRO A 81 -52.23 4.17 -15.92
CA PRO A 81 -51.87 4.94 -17.13
C PRO A 81 -53.02 5.25 -18.14
N ALA A 82 -52.69 5.85 -19.29
CA ALA A 82 -53.41 5.84 -20.59
C ALA A 82 -52.43 6.31 -21.70
N ALA A 83 -52.17 5.60 -22.82
CA ALA A 83 -53.00 5.30 -24.00
C ALA A 83 -53.25 6.52 -24.94
N VAL A 84 -53.23 6.47 -26.29
CA VAL A 84 -52.88 5.46 -27.32
C VAL A 84 -52.76 6.18 -28.71
N ALA A 85 -52.15 5.52 -29.72
CA ALA A 85 -52.12 5.86 -31.18
C ALA A 85 -51.19 7.00 -31.67
N GLY A 86 -50.59 6.92 -32.86
CA GLY A 86 -50.55 5.82 -33.84
C GLY A 86 -50.02 6.24 -35.23
N VAL A 87 -49.92 5.26 -36.15
CA VAL A 87 -49.71 5.38 -37.62
C VAL A 87 -48.27 5.62 -38.15
N THR A 88 -47.69 4.53 -38.67
CA THR A 88 -46.88 4.46 -39.92
C THR A 88 -47.79 3.88 -41.04
N PRO A 89 -47.42 3.78 -42.35
CA PRO A 89 -46.09 3.95 -42.97
C PRO A 89 -46.06 4.73 -44.32
N ALA A 90 -44.86 4.94 -44.88
CA ALA A 90 -44.55 4.75 -46.31
C ALA A 90 -43.04 4.88 -46.57
N ALA A 91 -42.51 4.06 -47.49
CA ALA A 91 -41.14 4.19 -47.98
C ALA A 91 -41.09 5.04 -49.26
N LEU A 92 -39.91 5.56 -49.62
CA LEU A 92 -39.34 5.56 -50.99
C LEU A 92 -37.97 6.26 -51.01
N SER A 93 -36.97 5.62 -51.62
CA SER A 93 -35.78 6.29 -52.17
C SER A 93 -36.02 6.54 -53.67
N PRO A 94 -35.35 7.53 -54.30
CA PRO A 94 -34.10 7.18 -54.96
C PRO A 94 -33.00 8.26 -55.02
N VAL A 95 -31.75 7.78 -55.15
CA VAL A 95 -30.62 8.28 -55.95
C VAL A 95 -30.66 9.73 -56.48
N SER A 96 -29.64 10.52 -56.13
CA SER A 96 -28.95 11.39 -57.11
C SER A 96 -27.50 11.72 -56.72
N ALA A 97 -26.72 12.11 -57.72
CA ALA A 97 -25.26 12.20 -57.76
C ALA A 97 -24.61 13.30 -56.90
N ALA A 98 -23.32 13.12 -56.62
CA ALA A 98 -22.42 14.15 -56.13
C ALA A 98 -22.02 15.16 -57.23
N PRO A 99 -21.52 16.34 -56.84
CA PRO A 99 -20.42 16.97 -57.57
C PRO A 99 -19.19 17.17 -56.67
N ALA A 100 -18.00 17.07 -57.27
CA ALA A 100 -16.73 17.35 -56.62
C ALA A 100 -16.41 18.85 -56.62
N ALA A 101 -15.72 19.34 -55.59
CA ALA A 101 -14.58 20.27 -55.75
C ALA A 101 -13.87 20.60 -54.41
N ALA A 102 -12.53 20.61 -54.48
CA ALA A 102 -11.60 21.48 -53.75
C ALA A 102 -11.67 21.63 -52.21
N LEU A 103 -10.58 21.24 -51.53
CA LEU A 103 -9.96 21.91 -50.36
C LEU A 103 -8.54 21.32 -50.22
N ARG A 104 -7.50 22.07 -50.60
CA ARG A 104 -6.58 22.86 -49.75
C ARG A 104 -5.46 22.06 -49.08
N ALA A 105 -4.28 22.68 -49.04
CA ALA A 105 -3.03 22.10 -48.56
C ALA A 105 -3.09 21.68 -47.09
N THR A 106 -2.42 20.56 -46.79
CA THR A 106 -2.13 20.10 -45.43
C THR A 106 -1.08 21.01 -44.77
N PRO A 107 -1.37 21.60 -43.60
CA PRO A 107 -0.32 22.08 -42.70
C PRO A 107 0.41 20.87 -42.11
N ALA A 108 1.72 20.97 -41.91
CA ALA A 108 2.53 19.90 -41.34
C ALA A 108 1.96 19.37 -40.01
N GLN A 109 1.87 18.05 -39.89
CA GLN A 109 1.73 17.39 -38.59
C GLN A 109 2.96 17.77 -37.74
N ARG A 110 2.80 18.74 -36.84
CA ARG A 110 3.68 18.86 -35.68
C ARG A 110 3.46 17.59 -34.86
N MET A 111 4.35 16.61 -35.01
CA MET A 111 4.41 15.48 -34.09
C MET A 111 4.57 16.05 -32.69
N ALA A 112 3.66 15.69 -31.78
CA ALA A 112 3.85 15.98 -30.37
C ALA A 112 5.16 15.30 -29.94
N PRO A 113 6.04 15.99 -29.19
CA PRO A 113 7.25 15.35 -28.67
C PRO A 113 6.88 14.13 -27.82
N SER A 114 7.66 13.05 -27.92
CA SER A 114 7.51 11.91 -27.01
C SER A 114 7.73 12.37 -25.57
N LEU A 115 7.13 11.66 -24.61
CA LEU A 115 7.28 11.99 -23.18
C LEU A 115 8.75 12.08 -22.77
N GLU A 116 9.59 11.22 -23.34
CA GLU A 116 11.06 11.19 -23.19
C GLU A 116 11.71 12.55 -23.53
N ALA A 117 11.31 13.18 -24.63
CA ALA A 117 11.83 14.49 -25.05
C ALA A 117 11.36 15.63 -24.12
N LEU A 118 10.24 15.45 -23.41
CA LEU A 118 9.76 16.38 -22.39
C LEU A 118 10.44 16.14 -21.03
N GLU A 119 10.72 14.90 -20.65
CA GLU A 119 11.46 14.55 -19.42
C GLU A 119 12.91 15.06 -19.46
N LEU A 120 13.60 14.95 -20.61
CA LEU A 120 14.92 15.57 -20.83
C LEU A 120 14.90 17.10 -20.58
N SER A 121 13.76 17.76 -20.84
CA SER A 121 13.57 19.19 -20.52
C SER A 121 13.26 19.44 -19.04
N ALA A 122 12.71 18.46 -18.32
CA ALA A 122 12.40 18.53 -16.90
C ALA A 122 13.67 18.34 -16.05
N ALA A 123 14.45 17.30 -16.34
CA ALA A 123 15.78 17.04 -15.76
C ALA A 123 16.70 18.27 -15.86
N SER A 124 16.81 18.84 -17.08
CA SER A 124 17.64 20.02 -17.33
C SER A 124 17.10 21.33 -16.71
N ARG A 125 15.80 21.40 -16.37
CA ARG A 125 15.22 22.50 -15.57
C ARG A 125 15.43 22.32 -14.07
N GLN A 126 15.29 21.10 -13.54
CA GLN A 126 15.56 20.80 -12.13
C GLN A 126 17.00 21.21 -11.77
N GLY A 127 18.00 20.82 -12.58
CA GLY A 127 19.41 21.15 -12.35
C GLY A 127 19.78 22.65 -12.27
N ARG A 128 18.88 23.60 -12.59
CA ARG A 128 19.14 25.06 -12.49
C ARG A 128 18.50 25.76 -11.30
N ASN A 129 17.42 25.22 -10.71
CA ASN A 129 16.69 25.89 -9.60
C ASN A 129 16.95 25.25 -8.22
N ASP A 130 17.77 24.20 -8.16
CA ASP A 130 17.80 23.26 -7.04
C ASP A 130 18.71 23.67 -5.85
N ARG A 131 18.55 24.90 -5.35
CA ARG A 131 19.15 25.35 -4.08
C ARG A 131 18.22 25.25 -2.87
N GLY A 132 17.00 24.75 -3.03
CA GLY A 132 16.03 24.69 -1.92
C GLY A 132 14.92 23.65 -1.98
N ASN A 133 14.71 22.92 -3.08
CA ASN A 133 13.57 21.98 -3.18
C ASN A 133 13.91 20.68 -3.90
N ARG A 134 14.95 19.98 -3.39
CA ARG A 134 15.19 18.57 -3.73
C ARG A 134 14.03 17.74 -3.22
N GLY A 135 13.07 17.45 -4.08
CA GLY A 135 11.95 16.56 -3.78
C GLY A 135 12.48 15.26 -3.15
N GLY A 136 12.09 15.02 -1.89
CA GLY A 136 12.57 13.88 -1.13
C GLY A 136 12.18 12.59 -1.84
N ALA A 137 13.16 11.73 -2.12
CA ALA A 137 12.85 10.41 -2.65
C ALA A 137 12.03 9.64 -1.62
N MET A 138 11.12 8.76 -2.09
CA MET A 138 10.25 7.96 -1.23
C MET A 138 11.06 7.36 -0.07
N PHE A 139 10.65 7.59 1.19
CA PHE A 139 11.32 7.13 2.41
C PHE A 139 12.83 7.50 2.55
N ASP A 140 13.29 8.65 2.03
CA ASP A 140 14.66 9.19 2.24
C ASP A 140 14.88 9.73 3.67
N GLY A 141 14.76 8.84 4.65
CA GLY A 141 14.89 9.11 6.08
C GLY A 141 16.24 8.72 6.70
N SER A 142 17.16 8.10 5.96
CA SER A 142 18.42 7.57 6.51
C SER A 142 19.55 8.58 6.51
N THR A 143 20.20 8.77 7.66
CA THR A 143 21.37 9.67 7.82
C THR A 143 22.65 9.16 7.14
N ASN A 144 22.77 7.85 6.91
CA ASN A 144 23.94 7.21 6.29
C ASN A 144 23.92 7.33 4.75
N ARG A 145 24.10 8.55 4.24
CA ARG A 145 24.24 8.80 2.81
C ARG A 145 25.66 8.48 2.32
N ALA A 146 25.96 7.19 2.17
CA ALA A 146 26.98 6.79 1.22
C ALA A 146 26.51 7.23 -0.18
N SER A 147 27.37 7.89 -0.96
CA SER A 147 27.06 8.15 -2.37
C SER A 147 26.82 6.82 -3.07
N PRO A 148 25.70 6.62 -3.79
CA PRO A 148 25.49 5.39 -4.52
C PRO A 148 26.62 5.20 -5.55
N PRO A 149 27.19 4.00 -5.70
CA PRO A 149 28.07 3.70 -6.81
C PRO A 149 27.31 3.88 -8.13
N ALA A 150 28.03 4.14 -9.22
CA ALA A 150 27.45 4.45 -10.54
C ALA A 150 26.37 3.43 -10.94
N ALA A 151 25.13 3.90 -11.10
CA ALA A 151 23.91 3.21 -11.53
C ALA A 151 23.95 1.67 -11.41
N THR A 152 24.17 1.15 -10.21
CA THR A 152 24.18 -0.30 -9.97
C THR A 152 22.75 -0.82 -9.96
N TYR A 153 22.34 -1.43 -11.07
CA TYR A 153 21.17 -2.29 -11.11
C TYR A 153 21.57 -3.75 -10.80
N ILE A 154 20.60 -4.50 -10.30
CA ILE A 154 20.66 -5.95 -10.15
C ILE A 154 19.39 -6.56 -10.76
N ILE A 155 19.44 -7.84 -11.10
CA ILE A 155 18.25 -8.60 -11.46
C ILE A 155 17.92 -9.46 -10.24
N ASN A 156 16.69 -9.36 -9.73
CA ASN A 156 16.26 -10.18 -8.61
C ASN A 156 15.93 -11.62 -9.05
N ASP A 157 15.57 -12.48 -8.10
CA ASP A 157 15.19 -13.87 -8.36
C ASP A 157 13.88 -14.05 -9.14
N GLU A 158 13.13 -12.97 -9.35
CA GLU A 158 11.92 -12.91 -10.17
C GLU A 158 12.16 -12.36 -11.59
N GLY A 159 13.40 -12.00 -11.91
CA GLY A 159 13.80 -11.46 -13.22
C GLY A 159 13.59 -9.94 -13.39
N VAL A 160 13.30 -9.19 -12.33
CA VAL A 160 13.03 -7.75 -12.36
C VAL A 160 14.30 -6.93 -12.09
N LYS A 161 14.52 -5.86 -12.87
CA LYS A 161 15.69 -4.97 -12.81
C LYS A 161 15.56 -3.94 -11.68
N ILE A 162 16.15 -4.22 -10.51
CA ILE A 162 16.08 -3.36 -9.32
C ILE A 162 17.29 -2.42 -9.28
N ASN A 163 17.08 -1.16 -8.91
CA ASN A 163 18.08 -0.08 -9.02
C ASN A 163 18.31 0.60 -7.65
N ASP A 164 19.41 1.34 -7.54
CA ASP A 164 19.71 2.28 -6.45
C ASP A 164 19.48 1.71 -5.03
N ARG A 165 18.70 2.38 -4.18
CA ARG A 165 18.52 1.97 -2.77
C ARG A 165 17.77 0.65 -2.66
N ALA A 166 16.81 0.40 -3.55
CA ALA A 166 16.08 -0.87 -3.62
C ALA A 166 17.03 -2.05 -3.88
N ALA A 167 18.07 -1.89 -4.71
CA ALA A 167 19.05 -2.94 -4.99
C ALA A 167 19.90 -3.28 -3.75
N ILE A 168 20.32 -2.28 -2.97
CA ILE A 168 21.05 -2.46 -1.70
C ILE A 168 20.18 -3.21 -0.69
N TYR A 169 18.91 -2.80 -0.57
CA TYR A 169 17.95 -3.42 0.33
C TYR A 169 17.61 -4.87 -0.03
N TYR A 170 17.36 -5.16 -1.31
CA TYR A 170 17.19 -6.54 -1.79
C TYR A 170 18.41 -7.42 -1.46
N THR A 171 19.62 -6.91 -1.66
CA THR A 171 20.86 -7.66 -1.36
C THR A 171 20.92 -8.08 0.11
N GLU A 172 20.53 -7.19 1.02
CA GLU A 172 20.47 -7.47 2.46
C GLU A 172 19.32 -8.45 2.81
N VAL A 173 18.14 -8.30 2.19
CA VAL A 173 17.03 -9.27 2.29
C VAL A 173 17.51 -10.68 1.89
N ARG A 174 18.16 -10.84 0.72
CA ARG A 174 18.70 -12.14 0.27
C ARG A 174 19.74 -12.70 1.23
N ARG A 175 20.62 -11.85 1.78
CA ARG A 175 21.59 -12.26 2.80
C ARG A 175 20.91 -12.82 4.04
N MET A 176 19.82 -12.20 4.50
CA MET A 176 19.05 -12.67 5.66
C MET A 176 18.27 -13.95 5.36
N VAL A 177 17.60 -14.04 4.21
CA VAL A 177 16.87 -15.26 3.79
C VAL A 177 17.80 -16.47 3.74
N GLU A 178 18.97 -16.37 3.09
CA GLU A 178 19.91 -17.50 3.04
C GLU A 178 20.53 -17.81 4.42
N LEU A 179 20.75 -16.81 5.28
CA LEU A 179 21.25 -17.01 6.65
C LEU A 179 20.26 -17.80 7.53
N TYR A 180 18.95 -17.64 7.31
CA TYR A 180 17.88 -18.25 8.11
C TYR A 180 17.16 -19.43 7.45
N LYS A 181 17.51 -19.74 6.20
CA LYS A 181 17.04 -20.90 5.44
C LYS A 181 17.20 -22.20 6.22
N GLY A 182 16.10 -22.96 6.34
CA GLY A 182 16.04 -24.21 7.10
C GLY A 182 16.10 -24.05 8.63
N LYS A 183 16.13 -22.82 9.15
CA LYS A 183 16.11 -22.52 10.60
C LYS A 183 14.78 -21.88 11.04
N ILE A 184 14.14 -21.12 10.16
CA ILE A 184 12.88 -20.40 10.37
C ILE A 184 12.06 -20.55 9.09
N ASN A 185 10.74 -20.76 9.19
CA ASN A 185 9.87 -20.61 8.02
C ASN A 185 9.64 -19.11 7.76
N LEU A 186 9.93 -18.67 6.54
CA LEU A 186 9.79 -17.28 6.08
C LEU A 186 8.91 -17.20 4.82
N GLU A 187 8.25 -18.29 4.41
CA GLU A 187 7.50 -18.37 3.15
C GLU A 187 6.41 -17.28 3.05
N GLU A 188 5.55 -17.15 4.07
CA GLU A 188 4.45 -16.16 4.09
C GLU A 188 5.00 -14.71 4.06
N SER A 189 6.07 -14.42 4.82
CA SER A 189 6.73 -13.10 4.78
C SER A 189 7.43 -12.75 3.46
N LEU A 190 7.65 -13.70 2.54
CA LEU A 190 8.38 -13.45 1.29
C LEU A 190 7.48 -13.25 0.06
N ASP A 191 6.19 -13.58 0.13
CA ASP A 191 5.22 -13.43 -0.96
C ASP A 191 4.65 -11.99 -1.03
N VAL A 192 5.53 -11.02 -1.33
CA VAL A 192 5.26 -9.61 -1.01
C VAL A 192 5.49 -8.61 -2.15
N MET A 193 6.07 -9.03 -3.28
CA MET A 193 6.57 -8.11 -4.31
C MET A 193 5.60 -7.83 -5.46
N ASP A 194 4.73 -8.78 -5.83
CA ASP A 194 3.83 -8.64 -6.99
C ASP A 194 2.82 -7.48 -6.86
N ASP A 195 2.43 -7.11 -5.64
CA ASP A 195 1.63 -5.91 -5.40
C ASP A 195 2.41 -4.60 -5.60
N ALA A 196 3.68 -4.57 -5.20
CA ALA A 196 4.54 -3.41 -5.43
C ALA A 196 4.83 -3.25 -6.92
N TYR A 197 5.00 -4.35 -7.65
CA TYR A 197 5.12 -4.36 -9.10
C TYR A 197 3.86 -3.84 -9.81
N SER A 198 2.69 -4.28 -9.35
CA SER A 198 1.41 -3.80 -9.84
C SER A 198 1.20 -2.30 -9.57
N ASP A 199 1.60 -1.80 -8.40
CA ASP A 199 1.47 -0.36 -8.04
C ASP A 199 2.44 0.53 -8.84
N VAL A 200 3.70 0.12 -9.05
CA VAL A 200 4.63 0.84 -9.95
C VAL A 200 4.03 0.98 -11.34
N LEU A 201 3.56 -0.14 -11.91
CA LEU A 201 3.00 -0.15 -13.25
C LEU A 201 1.74 0.71 -13.32
N ALA A 202 0.86 0.62 -12.32
CA ALA A 202 -0.33 1.45 -12.24
C ALA A 202 -0.01 2.96 -12.23
N LYS A 203 0.92 3.37 -11.36
CA LYS A 203 1.36 4.78 -11.22
C LYS A 203 2.01 5.33 -12.48
N VAL A 204 2.93 4.58 -13.08
CA VAL A 204 3.62 5.01 -14.32
C VAL A 204 2.61 5.12 -15.47
N SER A 205 1.79 4.10 -15.70
CA SER A 205 0.78 4.12 -16.77
C SER A 205 -0.29 5.19 -16.57
N ALA A 206 -0.68 5.50 -15.33
CA ALA A 206 -1.57 6.62 -15.03
C ALA A 206 -0.96 7.96 -15.44
N VAL A 207 0.29 8.24 -15.05
CA VAL A 207 0.96 9.50 -15.43
C VAL A 207 1.15 9.59 -16.95
N GLU A 208 1.57 8.52 -17.62
CA GLU A 208 1.70 8.48 -19.09
C GLU A 208 0.36 8.75 -19.80
N ALA A 209 -0.71 8.06 -19.39
CA ALA A 209 -2.03 8.16 -20.03
C ALA A 209 -2.71 9.50 -19.77
N VAL A 210 -2.42 10.17 -18.65
CA VAL A 210 -2.91 11.53 -18.34
C VAL A 210 -2.07 12.61 -19.00
N ALA A 211 -0.77 12.38 -19.21
CA ALA A 211 0.13 13.36 -19.82
C ALA A 211 -0.32 13.77 -21.23
N LYS A 212 -0.61 12.80 -22.13
CA LYS A 212 -1.13 13.08 -23.50
C LYS A 212 -0.35 14.17 -24.28
N GLY A 213 0.97 14.29 -24.05
CA GLY A 213 1.84 15.31 -24.66
C GLY A 213 2.03 16.60 -23.84
N ARG A 214 1.44 16.71 -22.64
CA ARG A 214 1.76 17.73 -21.62
C ARG A 214 3.17 17.50 -21.06
N GLY A 215 3.86 18.58 -20.69
CA GLY A 215 5.19 18.51 -20.09
C GLY A 215 5.13 18.04 -18.64
N LEU A 216 6.00 17.12 -18.22
CA LEU A 216 6.09 16.65 -16.84
C LEU A 216 7.06 17.55 -16.05
N SER A 217 6.58 18.29 -15.05
CA SER A 217 7.36 19.30 -14.32
C SER A 217 7.91 18.82 -12.97
N GLN A 218 7.18 17.92 -12.31
CA GLN A 218 7.55 17.28 -11.05
C GLN A 218 7.07 15.82 -11.08
N VAL A 219 7.77 14.93 -10.37
CA VAL A 219 7.50 13.48 -10.36
C VAL A 219 7.75 12.93 -8.96
N ASN A 220 6.86 12.05 -8.51
CA ASN A 220 6.91 11.37 -7.21
C ASN A 220 7.20 12.32 -6.03
N THR A 221 6.46 13.42 -5.93
CA THR A 221 6.65 14.43 -4.88
C THR A 221 5.92 14.00 -3.61
N HIS A 222 6.66 13.75 -2.53
CA HIS A 222 6.09 13.55 -1.22
C HIS A 222 5.44 14.84 -0.70
N LEU A 223 4.23 14.75 -0.15
CA LEU A 223 3.67 15.82 0.66
C LEU A 223 4.15 15.66 2.12
N GLU A 224 5.11 16.49 2.56
CA GLU A 224 5.73 16.34 3.89
C GLU A 224 4.67 16.30 5.00
N GLU A 225 4.92 15.57 6.08
CA GLU A 225 3.97 15.38 7.20
C GLU A 225 2.66 14.69 6.81
N THR A 226 2.66 13.93 5.71
CA THR A 226 1.53 13.07 5.28
C THR A 226 2.05 11.74 4.72
N LEU A 227 1.15 10.78 4.41
CA LEU A 227 1.46 9.60 3.61
C LEU A 227 1.23 9.79 2.09
N VAL A 228 0.87 11.00 1.64
CA VAL A 228 0.48 11.27 0.26
C VAL A 228 1.69 11.58 -0.63
N PHE A 229 1.73 10.93 -1.79
CA PHE A 229 2.66 11.24 -2.88
C PHE A 229 1.88 11.70 -4.11
N VAL A 230 2.37 12.74 -4.76
CA VAL A 230 1.89 13.20 -6.08
C VAL A 230 2.75 12.52 -7.13
N ASP A 231 2.18 11.60 -7.89
CA ASP A 231 2.94 10.79 -8.85
C ASP A 231 3.53 11.66 -9.97
N GLY A 232 2.80 12.69 -10.42
CA GLY A 232 3.31 13.68 -11.37
C GLY A 232 2.57 15.02 -11.37
N VAL A 233 3.25 16.09 -11.79
CA VAL A 233 2.63 17.40 -12.10
C VAL A 233 2.90 17.77 -13.54
N LEU A 234 1.82 17.92 -14.31
CA LEU A 234 1.85 18.21 -15.73
C LEU A 234 1.59 19.70 -16.01
N GLU A 235 2.31 20.24 -16.99
CA GLU A 235 2.14 21.60 -17.52
C GLU A 235 1.29 21.56 -18.80
N ASP A 236 0.14 22.23 -18.75
CA ASP A 236 -0.80 22.42 -19.88
C ASP A 236 -0.92 23.93 -20.16
N GLY A 237 0.03 24.45 -20.93
CA GLY A 237 0.21 25.90 -21.12
C GLY A 237 0.61 26.59 -19.81
N SER A 238 -0.31 27.34 -19.22
CA SER A 238 -0.15 27.99 -17.90
C SER A 238 -0.81 27.23 -16.75
N LYS A 239 -1.55 26.15 -17.04
CA LYS A 239 -2.20 25.30 -16.03
C LYS A 239 -1.25 24.25 -15.49
N LYS A 240 -1.38 23.93 -14.20
CA LYS A 240 -0.75 22.76 -13.56
C LYS A 240 -1.79 21.71 -13.21
N VAL A 241 -1.60 20.48 -13.69
CA VAL A 241 -2.46 19.33 -13.40
C VAL A 241 -1.68 18.35 -12.52
N ALA A 242 -2.15 18.09 -11.30
CA ALA A 242 -1.56 17.07 -10.44
C ALA A 242 -2.21 15.70 -10.69
N VAL A 243 -1.40 14.64 -10.75
CA VAL A 243 -1.86 13.26 -10.89
C VAL A 243 -1.53 12.50 -9.60
N GLN A 244 -2.55 11.87 -9.01
CA GLN A 244 -2.38 10.95 -7.89
C GLN A 244 -3.09 9.64 -8.23
N THR A 245 -2.34 8.54 -8.21
CA THR A 245 -2.82 7.19 -8.50
C THR A 245 -2.98 6.43 -7.21
N HIS A 246 -4.12 5.76 -7.03
CA HIS A 246 -4.38 4.84 -5.94
C HIS A 246 -4.82 3.47 -6.49
N ARG A 247 -4.00 2.44 -6.27
CA ARG A 247 -4.42 1.05 -6.46
C ARG A 247 -5.19 0.60 -5.22
N VAL A 248 -6.45 0.19 -5.42
CA VAL A 248 -7.29 -0.33 -4.34
C VAL A 248 -6.79 -1.74 -4.02
N PHE A 249 -6.00 -1.85 -2.95
CA PHE A 249 -5.48 -3.11 -2.45
C PHE A 249 -6.18 -3.51 -1.14
N PHE A 250 -6.51 -4.78 -1.02
CA PHE A 250 -6.99 -5.46 0.17
C PHE A 250 -6.49 -6.91 0.12
N HIS A 251 -6.43 -7.55 1.29
CA HIS A 251 -6.05 -8.94 1.41
C HIS A 251 -7.13 -9.83 0.79
N LYS A 252 -6.68 -10.91 0.13
CA LYS A 252 -7.57 -11.86 -0.52
C LYS A 252 -8.39 -12.59 0.52
N ALA A 253 -9.71 -12.67 0.34
CA ALA A 253 -10.60 -13.32 1.29
C ALA A 253 -11.44 -14.39 0.61
N GLU A 254 -11.78 -15.47 1.33
CA GLU A 254 -12.75 -16.46 0.85
C GLU A 254 -14.13 -15.85 0.59
N ASN A 255 -14.43 -14.75 1.28
CA ASN A 255 -15.68 -14.00 1.18
C ASN A 255 -15.46 -12.67 0.42
N PRO A 256 -15.92 -12.53 -0.84
CA PRO A 256 -15.74 -11.32 -1.64
C PRO A 256 -16.34 -10.04 -1.03
N GLN A 257 -17.31 -10.16 -0.11
CA GLN A 257 -17.85 -8.99 0.60
C GLN A 257 -16.82 -8.38 1.56
N SER A 258 -15.84 -9.15 2.04
CA SER A 258 -14.72 -8.61 2.81
C SER A 258 -13.83 -7.70 1.96
N GLU A 259 -13.51 -8.15 0.75
CA GLU A 259 -12.70 -7.44 -0.23
C GLU A 259 -13.38 -6.11 -0.64
N ILE A 260 -14.67 -6.18 -0.99
CA ILE A 260 -15.46 -5.00 -1.35
C ILE A 260 -15.57 -4.00 -0.18
N ALA A 261 -15.85 -4.47 1.04
CA ALA A 261 -16.00 -3.59 2.20
C ALA A 261 -14.69 -2.90 2.61
N GLU A 262 -13.57 -3.62 2.63
CA GLU A 262 -12.25 -3.04 2.93
C GLU A 262 -11.80 -2.10 1.80
N GLY A 263 -12.06 -2.46 0.54
CA GLY A 263 -11.80 -1.60 -0.62
C GLY A 263 -12.55 -0.28 -0.57
N ILE A 264 -13.86 -0.30 -0.28
CA ILE A 264 -14.69 0.90 -0.08
C ILE A 264 -14.15 1.76 1.07
N LYS A 265 -13.85 1.15 2.23
CA LYS A 265 -13.27 1.85 3.39
C LYS A 265 -11.95 2.55 3.05
N ARG A 266 -11.07 1.91 2.28
CA ARG A 266 -9.78 2.48 1.84
C ARG A 266 -9.99 3.64 0.86
N VAL A 267 -10.87 3.46 -0.12
CA VAL A 267 -11.28 4.50 -1.08
C VAL A 267 -11.81 5.74 -0.36
N ASP A 268 -12.73 5.60 0.60
CA ASP A 268 -13.29 6.74 1.33
C ASP A 268 -12.23 7.50 2.14
N GLY A 269 -11.25 6.79 2.71
CA GLY A 269 -10.07 7.39 3.34
C GLY A 269 -9.26 8.23 2.35
N VAL A 270 -8.88 7.64 1.21
CA VAL A 270 -8.10 8.32 0.16
C VAL A 270 -8.83 9.53 -0.41
N ILE A 271 -10.14 9.44 -0.63
CA ILE A 271 -10.96 10.56 -1.14
C ILE A 271 -10.98 11.71 -0.14
N ARG A 272 -11.23 11.42 1.15
CA ARG A 272 -11.23 12.43 2.21
C ARG A 272 -9.86 13.11 2.32
N ASP A 273 -8.80 12.34 2.28
CA ASP A 273 -7.44 12.86 2.43
C ASP A 273 -7.04 13.69 1.20
N ALA A 274 -7.43 13.27 -0.01
CA ALA A 274 -7.23 14.05 -1.24
C ALA A 274 -8.04 15.36 -1.24
N GLU A 275 -9.30 15.36 -0.78
CA GLU A 275 -10.10 16.60 -0.62
C GLU A 275 -9.40 17.62 0.28
N MET A 276 -8.76 17.18 1.36
CA MET A 276 -7.98 18.05 2.25
C MET A 276 -6.68 18.52 1.59
N MET A 277 -5.83 17.60 1.11
CA MET A 277 -4.49 17.92 0.64
C MET A 277 -4.46 18.74 -0.65
N PHE A 278 -5.42 18.51 -1.56
CA PHE A 278 -5.53 19.18 -2.85
C PHE A 278 -6.56 20.33 -2.89
N SER A 279 -7.11 20.71 -1.74
CA SER A 279 -7.88 21.96 -1.61
C SER A 279 -7.05 23.20 -2.02
N ARG A 280 -7.71 24.32 -2.34
CA ARG A 280 -7.02 25.60 -2.60
C ARG A 280 -6.36 26.10 -1.32
N GLY A 281 -5.07 26.38 -1.38
CA GLY A 281 -4.23 26.67 -0.21
C GLY A 281 -3.90 25.43 0.65
N GLY A 282 -4.29 24.22 0.22
CA GLY A 282 -3.96 22.96 0.89
C GLY A 282 -2.48 22.58 0.79
N LYS A 283 -2.10 21.50 1.48
CA LYS A 283 -0.69 21.05 1.63
C LYS A 283 0.04 20.91 0.28
N ALA A 284 -0.64 20.42 -0.75
CA ALA A 284 -0.08 20.29 -2.10
C ALA A 284 0.28 21.66 -2.70
N GLU A 285 -0.58 22.68 -2.57
CA GLU A 285 -0.27 24.02 -3.09
C GLU A 285 0.80 24.75 -2.26
N GLN A 286 0.86 24.49 -0.95
CA GLN A 286 1.87 25.05 -0.06
C GLN A 286 3.29 24.60 -0.42
N GLN A 287 3.46 23.33 -0.85
CA GLN A 287 4.77 22.74 -1.12
C GLN A 287 5.15 22.76 -2.61
N MET A 288 4.18 22.64 -3.52
CA MET A 288 4.42 22.47 -4.96
C MET A 288 4.04 23.71 -5.80
N GLY A 289 3.52 24.74 -5.14
CA GLY A 289 2.91 25.91 -5.75
C GLY A 289 1.49 25.64 -6.28
N LYS A 290 0.87 26.66 -6.89
CA LYS A 290 -0.49 26.58 -7.44
C LYS A 290 -0.73 25.33 -8.30
N ILE A 291 -1.84 24.64 -8.02
CA ILE A 291 -2.35 23.50 -8.81
C ILE A 291 -3.71 23.94 -9.36
N ASP A 292 -3.94 23.82 -10.66
CA ASP A 292 -5.21 24.22 -11.28
C ASP A 292 -6.25 23.11 -11.21
N GLU A 293 -5.82 21.90 -11.56
CA GLU A 293 -6.66 20.69 -11.71
C GLU A 293 -5.96 19.50 -11.07
N VAL A 294 -6.74 18.52 -10.62
CA VAL A 294 -6.26 17.27 -10.02
C VAL A 294 -6.99 16.09 -10.63
N GLU A 295 -6.23 15.09 -11.03
CA GLU A 295 -6.73 13.82 -11.55
C GLU A 295 -6.41 12.71 -10.55
N LEU A 296 -7.44 12.23 -9.86
CA LEU A 296 -7.37 11.05 -9.00
C LEU A 296 -7.64 9.81 -9.85
N VAL A 297 -6.61 9.00 -10.05
CA VAL A 297 -6.66 7.81 -10.91
C VAL A 297 -6.75 6.56 -10.03
N PHE A 298 -7.82 5.78 -10.17
CA PHE A 298 -8.04 4.58 -9.37
C PHE A 298 -7.79 3.31 -10.19
N ASP A 299 -6.93 2.43 -9.70
CA ASP A 299 -6.88 1.04 -10.15
C ASP A 299 -7.74 0.18 -9.21
N ALA A 300 -8.98 -0.07 -9.63
CA ALA A 300 -9.97 -0.92 -8.96
C ALA A 300 -10.39 -2.09 -9.87
N ARG A 301 -9.48 -2.55 -10.75
CA ARG A 301 -9.75 -3.60 -11.75
C ARG A 301 -10.31 -4.86 -11.09
N GLY A 302 -11.43 -5.35 -11.61
CA GLY A 302 -12.07 -6.60 -11.16
C GLY A 302 -13.23 -6.40 -10.17
N TYR A 303 -13.44 -5.20 -9.62
CA TYR A 303 -14.41 -4.94 -8.56
C TYR A 303 -15.37 -3.82 -8.95
N GLN A 304 -16.47 -4.18 -9.63
CA GLN A 304 -17.41 -3.20 -10.18
C GLN A 304 -18.10 -2.40 -9.08
N GLU A 305 -18.43 -3.04 -7.95
CA GLU A 305 -19.05 -2.41 -6.78
C GLU A 305 -18.17 -1.29 -6.20
N ILE A 306 -16.84 -1.46 -6.25
CA ILE A 306 -15.88 -0.44 -5.85
C ILE A 306 -15.81 0.67 -6.90
N LYS A 307 -15.81 0.34 -8.21
CA LYS A 307 -15.88 1.35 -9.28
C LYS A 307 -17.15 2.21 -9.17
N ASP A 308 -18.30 1.60 -8.93
CA ASP A 308 -19.60 2.29 -8.78
C ASP A 308 -19.59 3.22 -7.55
N HIS A 309 -19.01 2.78 -6.43
CA HIS A 309 -18.82 3.63 -5.24
C HIS A 309 -17.87 4.81 -5.54
N ILE A 310 -16.71 4.56 -6.15
CA ILE A 310 -15.75 5.61 -6.56
C ILE A 310 -16.42 6.62 -7.48
N ALA A 311 -17.20 6.17 -8.48
CA ALA A 311 -17.88 7.05 -9.42
C ALA A 311 -18.88 7.97 -8.69
N LYS A 312 -19.76 7.39 -7.85
CA LYS A 312 -20.73 8.15 -7.05
C LYS A 312 -20.06 9.17 -6.12
N ARG A 313 -19.03 8.75 -5.37
CA ARG A 313 -18.26 9.66 -4.49
C ARG A 313 -17.55 10.74 -5.32
N GLY A 314 -17.00 10.36 -6.47
CA GLY A 314 -16.32 11.24 -7.41
C GLY A 314 -17.20 12.34 -7.96
N GLU A 315 -18.46 12.06 -8.31
CA GLU A 315 -19.44 13.08 -8.72
C GLU A 315 -19.63 14.15 -7.62
N GLU A 316 -19.83 13.73 -6.38
CA GLU A 316 -20.00 14.66 -5.26
C GLU A 316 -18.75 15.53 -5.02
N VAL A 317 -17.55 14.92 -5.06
CA VAL A 317 -16.27 15.60 -4.85
C VAL A 317 -15.97 16.57 -6.00
N THR A 318 -16.27 16.17 -7.23
CA THR A 318 -16.15 17.01 -8.43
C THR A 318 -17.07 18.23 -8.29
N ALA A 319 -18.31 18.04 -7.85
CA ALA A 319 -19.25 19.14 -7.60
C ALA A 319 -18.76 20.08 -6.47
N ARG A 320 -18.36 19.54 -5.31
CA ARG A 320 -17.82 20.33 -4.17
C ARG A 320 -16.58 21.13 -4.56
N SER A 321 -15.66 20.51 -5.30
CA SER A 321 -14.41 21.13 -5.76
C SER A 321 -14.59 22.04 -6.99
N LYS A 322 -15.81 22.20 -7.51
CA LYS A 322 -16.15 22.98 -8.71
C LYS A 322 -15.37 22.53 -9.96
N GLY A 323 -15.23 21.21 -10.13
CA GLY A 323 -14.53 20.58 -11.25
C GLY A 323 -13.00 20.57 -11.13
N ARG A 324 -12.42 21.05 -10.01
CA ARG A 324 -10.96 21.03 -9.78
C ARG A 324 -10.43 19.61 -9.60
N ILE A 325 -11.12 18.79 -8.80
CA ILE A 325 -10.75 17.40 -8.56
C ILE A 325 -11.63 16.55 -9.48
N SER A 326 -11.01 15.69 -10.27
CA SER A 326 -11.67 14.76 -11.19
C SER A 326 -11.20 13.33 -10.94
N PHE A 327 -12.07 12.37 -11.26
CA PHE A 327 -11.88 10.95 -10.99
C PHE A 327 -11.77 10.19 -12.30
N LYS A 328 -10.83 9.25 -12.38
CA LYS A 328 -10.64 8.39 -13.56
C LYS A 328 -10.30 6.97 -13.12
N PHE A 329 -10.71 5.97 -13.90
CA PHE A 329 -10.28 4.59 -13.70
C PHE A 329 -9.14 4.25 -14.64
N LEU A 330 -8.16 3.50 -14.13
CA LEU A 330 -6.94 3.22 -14.89
C LEU A 330 -7.18 2.26 -16.05
N ASP A 331 -8.13 1.34 -15.94
CA ASP A 331 -8.53 0.42 -17.02
C ASP A 331 -9.22 1.13 -18.20
N ASP A 332 -9.84 2.29 -17.95
CA ASP A 332 -10.39 3.16 -19.00
C ASP A 332 -9.29 4.04 -19.67
N LEU A 333 -8.11 4.15 -19.05
CA LEU A 333 -7.00 5.00 -19.49
C LEU A 333 -5.86 4.23 -20.18
N ALA A 334 -5.50 3.06 -19.67
CA ALA A 334 -4.40 2.25 -20.15
C ALA A 334 -4.70 0.75 -20.00
N PRO A 335 -4.47 -0.08 -21.04
CA PRO A 335 -4.56 -1.52 -20.90
C PRO A 335 -3.41 -2.02 -20.02
N LEU A 336 -3.74 -2.58 -18.87
CA LEU A 336 -2.77 -3.17 -17.95
C LEU A 336 -2.80 -4.70 -17.99
N PRO A 337 -1.63 -5.37 -18.00
CA PRO A 337 -1.54 -6.83 -17.89
C PRO A 337 -2.18 -7.35 -16.60
N LYS A 338 -2.57 -8.62 -16.64
CA LYS A 338 -3.14 -9.37 -15.51
C LYS A 338 -2.19 -10.43 -14.97
N GLU A 339 -1.37 -11.02 -15.83
CA GLU A 339 -0.42 -12.07 -15.48
C GLU A 339 0.87 -11.47 -14.92
N GLN A 340 1.39 -12.05 -13.84
CA GLN A 340 2.58 -11.53 -13.15
C GLN A 340 3.84 -11.56 -14.02
N SER A 341 3.96 -12.54 -14.91
CA SER A 341 5.04 -12.61 -15.91
C SER A 341 5.02 -11.42 -16.89
N GLU A 342 3.83 -10.98 -17.32
CA GLU A 342 3.65 -9.81 -18.17
C GLU A 342 3.91 -8.50 -17.41
N ILE A 343 3.46 -8.40 -16.16
CA ILE A 343 3.74 -7.26 -15.27
C ILE A 343 5.26 -7.09 -15.10
N ARG A 344 5.97 -8.16 -14.74
CA ARG A 344 7.44 -8.16 -14.57
C ARG A 344 8.18 -7.82 -15.87
N ALA A 345 7.68 -8.28 -17.03
CA ALA A 345 8.21 -7.88 -18.33
C ALA A 345 8.02 -6.38 -18.61
N LYS A 346 6.83 -5.82 -18.35
CA LYS A 346 6.57 -4.38 -18.51
C LYS A 346 7.35 -3.50 -17.53
N LEU A 347 7.62 -3.98 -16.32
CA LEU A 347 8.52 -3.29 -15.40
C LEU A 347 9.96 -3.23 -15.91
N ASN A 348 10.45 -4.28 -16.55
CA ASN A 348 11.76 -4.24 -17.20
C ASN A 348 11.81 -3.30 -18.41
N GLU A 349 10.71 -3.18 -19.17
CA GLU A 349 10.58 -2.15 -20.22
C GLU A 349 10.60 -0.72 -19.63
N ILE A 350 9.84 -0.47 -18.56
CA ILE A 350 9.83 0.81 -17.82
C ILE A 350 11.23 1.14 -17.29
N ALA A 351 11.91 0.18 -16.66
CA ALA A 351 13.27 0.33 -16.14
C ALA A 351 14.34 0.42 -17.24
N ALA A 352 14.04 0.02 -18.48
CA ALA A 352 14.90 0.27 -19.64
C ALA A 352 14.66 1.66 -20.24
N LYS A 353 13.40 2.11 -20.27
CA LYS A 353 12.97 3.40 -20.81
C LYS A 353 13.38 4.59 -19.94
N TYR A 354 13.23 4.47 -18.61
CA TYR A 354 13.36 5.61 -17.69
C TYR A 354 14.64 5.63 -16.84
N ASN A 355 15.43 4.56 -16.81
CA ASN A 355 16.71 4.56 -16.08
C ASN A 355 17.83 5.17 -16.94
N GLY A 356 17.76 6.49 -17.15
CA GLY A 356 18.90 7.28 -17.60
C GLY A 356 19.98 7.39 -16.51
N GLU A 357 21.13 7.99 -16.85
CA GLU A 357 22.35 8.00 -16.02
C GLU A 357 22.19 8.58 -14.59
N ASN A 358 21.11 9.32 -14.32
CA ASN A 358 20.86 10.01 -13.04
C ASN A 358 19.62 9.53 -12.26
N GLY A 359 18.84 8.55 -12.75
CA GLY A 359 17.63 8.09 -12.04
C GLY A 359 16.56 9.18 -11.85
N GLU A 360 16.36 10.03 -12.86
CA GLU A 360 15.36 11.12 -12.83
C GLU A 360 14.08 10.76 -13.60
N GLY A 361 13.05 11.60 -13.47
CA GLY A 361 11.74 11.35 -14.09
C GLY A 361 10.97 10.19 -13.44
N LEU A 362 10.21 9.45 -14.25
CA LEU A 362 9.33 8.36 -13.79
C LEU A 362 10.05 7.19 -13.12
N SER A 363 11.37 7.05 -13.31
CA SER A 363 12.20 6.07 -12.56
C SER A 363 12.14 6.26 -11.04
N LYS A 364 11.83 7.47 -10.54
CA LYS A 364 11.63 7.73 -9.10
C LYS A 364 10.39 7.05 -8.53
N ILE A 365 9.35 6.82 -9.32
CA ILE A 365 8.17 6.02 -8.90
C ILE A 365 8.60 4.55 -8.77
N TYR A 366 9.26 4.04 -9.81
CA TYR A 366 9.79 2.68 -9.87
C TYR A 366 10.70 2.35 -8.67
N GLU A 367 11.71 3.19 -8.41
CA GLU A 367 12.64 3.02 -7.30
C GLU A 367 11.91 3.13 -5.95
N GLY A 368 11.08 4.16 -5.78
CA GLY A 368 10.46 4.49 -4.51
C GLY A 368 9.51 3.41 -3.97
N VAL A 369 8.64 2.87 -4.83
CA VAL A 369 7.65 1.85 -4.44
C VAL A 369 8.34 0.52 -4.12
N ILE A 370 9.29 0.08 -4.96
CA ILE A 370 10.05 -1.17 -4.74
C ILE A 370 10.92 -1.05 -3.48
N TYR A 371 11.60 0.10 -3.29
CA TYR A 371 12.36 0.40 -2.08
C TYR A 371 11.46 0.36 -0.82
N SER A 372 10.28 0.98 -0.86
CA SER A 372 9.31 0.94 0.24
C SER A 372 8.95 -0.48 0.67
N ARG A 373 8.70 -1.38 -0.28
CA ARG A 373 8.34 -2.77 0.06
C ARG A 373 9.50 -3.52 0.71
N TYR A 374 10.74 -3.33 0.24
CA TYR A 374 11.90 -3.92 0.91
C TYR A 374 12.22 -3.28 2.27
N VAL A 375 11.85 -2.02 2.53
CA VAL A 375 11.97 -1.41 3.86
C VAL A 375 11.08 -2.14 4.87
N GLY A 376 9.84 -2.49 4.49
CA GLY A 376 8.94 -3.30 5.31
C GLY A 376 9.49 -4.71 5.54
N LEU A 377 9.73 -5.45 4.46
CA LEU A 377 10.23 -6.83 4.52
C LEU A 377 11.53 -6.95 5.34
N LEU A 378 12.47 -6.03 5.17
CA LEU A 378 13.73 -6.08 5.91
C LEU A 378 13.57 -5.71 7.39
N LEU A 379 12.52 -4.97 7.77
CA LEU A 379 12.17 -4.75 9.18
C LEU A 379 11.58 -6.01 9.81
N GLU A 380 10.69 -6.72 9.10
CA GLU A 380 10.14 -8.02 9.53
C GLU A 380 11.27 -9.04 9.74
N LEU A 381 12.13 -9.23 8.74
CA LEU A 381 13.26 -10.16 8.82
C LEU A 381 14.23 -9.81 9.96
N LYS A 382 14.46 -8.53 10.25
CA LYS A 382 15.27 -8.09 11.40
C LYS A 382 14.59 -8.27 12.74
N THR A 383 13.27 -8.18 12.78
CA THR A 383 12.45 -8.49 13.96
C THR A 383 12.56 -9.98 14.28
N VAL A 384 12.40 -10.84 13.27
CA VAL A 384 12.62 -12.29 13.39
C VAL A 384 14.06 -12.62 13.85
N GLU A 385 15.07 -12.01 13.22
CA GLU A 385 16.48 -12.16 13.61
C GLU A 385 16.75 -11.76 15.07
N HIS A 386 16.17 -10.63 15.52
CA HIS A 386 16.32 -10.14 16.89
C HIS A 386 15.84 -11.18 17.92
N TYR A 387 14.60 -11.65 17.78
CA TYR A 387 14.03 -12.63 18.70
C TYR A 387 14.73 -13.99 18.63
N TYR A 388 15.05 -14.48 17.43
CA TYR A 388 15.80 -15.72 17.25
C TYR A 388 17.18 -15.68 17.97
N LYS A 389 17.91 -14.56 17.86
CA LYS A 389 19.21 -14.37 18.56
C LYS A 389 19.08 -14.32 20.08
N LEU A 390 17.92 -13.94 20.61
CA LEU A 390 17.60 -13.96 22.04
C LEU A 390 17.09 -15.34 22.52
N GLY A 391 17.03 -16.35 21.64
CA GLY A 391 16.58 -17.70 21.99
C GLY A 391 15.06 -17.86 22.07
N TYR A 392 14.30 -16.89 21.56
CA TYR A 392 12.84 -17.01 21.45
C TYR A 392 12.49 -18.02 20.35
N LYS A 393 11.39 -18.75 20.55
CA LYS A 393 10.80 -19.59 19.52
C LYS A 393 9.91 -18.73 18.63
N ILE A 394 10.19 -18.71 17.32
CA ILE A 394 9.27 -18.12 16.34
C ILE A 394 8.11 -19.11 16.14
N LEU A 395 6.88 -18.66 16.39
CA LEU A 395 5.66 -19.46 16.23
C LEU A 395 5.02 -19.25 14.85
N GLN A 396 4.97 -18.01 14.37
CA GLN A 396 4.38 -17.59 13.10
C GLN A 396 5.13 -16.37 12.54
N SER A 397 5.09 -16.15 11.22
CA SER A 397 5.71 -15.01 10.52
C SER A 397 4.95 -14.73 9.22
N GLY A 398 4.29 -13.57 9.09
CA GLY A 398 3.55 -13.15 7.89
C GLY A 398 2.12 -13.70 7.73
N ARG A 399 1.43 -14.01 8.84
CA ARG A 399 0.17 -14.79 8.77
C ARG A 399 -1.10 -13.93 8.73
N GLU A 400 -1.96 -14.19 7.75
CA GLU A 400 -3.30 -13.59 7.67
C GLU A 400 -4.30 -14.22 8.66
N MET A 401 -5.18 -13.40 9.23
CA MET A 401 -6.27 -13.79 10.11
C MET A 401 -7.63 -13.44 9.49
N PHE A 402 -8.50 -14.44 9.44
CA PHE A 402 -9.89 -14.32 9.01
C PHE A 402 -10.84 -14.65 10.17
N ASP A 403 -12.06 -14.09 10.13
CA ASP A 403 -13.13 -14.45 11.07
C ASP A 403 -13.87 -15.75 10.64
N GLU A 404 -14.82 -16.18 11.46
CA GLU A 404 -15.66 -17.38 11.22
C GLU A 404 -16.48 -17.33 9.91
N LYS A 405 -16.55 -16.18 9.24
CA LYS A 405 -17.27 -15.95 7.97
C LYS A 405 -16.33 -15.74 6.79
N GLY A 406 -15.03 -15.99 6.97
CA GLY A 406 -13.99 -15.77 5.97
C GLY A 406 -13.74 -14.28 5.67
N LEU A 407 -14.12 -13.36 6.57
CA LEU A 407 -13.80 -11.94 6.43
C LEU A 407 -12.37 -11.70 6.94
N TYR A 408 -11.56 -10.97 6.19
CA TYR A 408 -10.23 -10.56 6.63
C TYR A 408 -10.33 -9.65 7.87
N VAL A 409 -9.48 -9.90 8.86
CA VAL A 409 -9.45 -9.14 10.11
C VAL A 409 -8.14 -8.38 10.29
N SER A 410 -7.00 -9.08 10.18
CA SER A 410 -5.66 -8.52 10.28
C SER A 410 -4.63 -9.52 9.78
N GLU A 411 -3.48 -9.02 9.36
CA GLU A 411 -2.22 -9.74 9.26
C GLU A 411 -1.48 -9.68 10.61
N LEU A 412 -0.68 -10.71 10.94
CA LEU A 412 0.28 -10.72 12.03
C LEU A 412 1.70 -10.83 11.46
N ASP A 413 2.52 -9.80 11.69
CA ASP A 413 3.87 -9.79 11.09
C ASP A 413 4.76 -10.90 11.70
N VAL A 414 4.83 -11.04 13.03
CA VAL A 414 5.53 -12.14 13.73
C VAL A 414 4.81 -12.52 15.03
N VAL A 415 4.82 -13.81 15.39
CA VAL A 415 4.43 -14.28 16.74
C VAL A 415 5.59 -15.05 17.35
N VAL A 416 5.97 -14.71 18.60
CA VAL A 416 7.12 -15.30 19.30
C VAL A 416 6.76 -15.80 20.69
N GLU A 417 7.49 -16.81 21.16
CA GLU A 417 7.42 -17.35 22.52
C GLU A 417 8.80 -17.22 23.20
N SER A 418 8.85 -16.59 24.37
CA SER A 418 10.09 -16.43 25.14
C SER A 418 10.54 -17.75 25.79
N PRO A 419 11.81 -17.87 26.23
CA PRO A 419 12.28 -19.02 27.01
C PRO A 419 11.46 -19.30 28.29
N GLU A 420 10.82 -18.27 28.84
CA GLU A 420 9.93 -18.34 30.00
C GLU A 420 8.47 -18.69 29.64
N GLY A 421 8.15 -18.85 28.35
CA GLY A 421 6.83 -19.21 27.83
C GLY A 421 5.88 -18.05 27.56
N VAL A 422 6.35 -16.79 27.61
CA VAL A 422 5.53 -15.60 27.31
C VAL A 422 5.32 -15.50 25.81
N VAL A 423 4.06 -15.42 25.35
CA VAL A 423 3.71 -15.33 23.93
C VAL A 423 3.43 -13.88 23.55
N SER A 424 4.20 -13.34 22.59
CA SER A 424 4.06 -11.98 22.11
C SER A 424 3.67 -11.96 20.63
N VAL A 425 2.65 -11.14 20.30
CA VAL A 425 2.41 -10.68 18.92
C VAL A 425 3.35 -9.51 18.67
N VAL A 426 4.07 -9.52 17.55
CA VAL A 426 5.03 -8.48 17.20
C VAL A 426 4.71 -7.89 15.83
N GLU A 427 4.49 -6.57 15.79
CA GLU A 427 4.16 -5.82 14.59
C GLU A 427 5.34 -4.96 14.12
N ALA A 428 5.93 -5.30 12.99
CA ALA A 428 6.92 -4.52 12.26
C ALA A 428 6.26 -3.33 11.53
N LYS A 429 6.62 -2.11 11.89
CA LYS A 429 6.07 -0.89 11.27
C LYS A 429 7.14 0.18 11.01
N SER A 430 7.21 0.66 9.77
CA SER A 430 8.06 1.79 9.39
C SER A 430 7.37 3.12 9.69
N ALA A 431 8.08 3.99 10.41
CA ALA A 431 7.71 5.37 10.71
C ALA A 431 8.82 6.35 10.23
N ARG A 432 9.47 6.00 9.12
CA ARG A 432 10.53 6.81 8.48
C ARG A 432 10.01 8.08 7.80
N VAL A 433 8.74 8.08 7.40
CA VAL A 433 8.03 9.25 6.88
C VAL A 433 7.74 10.15 8.08
N GLY A 434 8.11 11.43 7.99
CA GLY A 434 7.99 12.40 9.09
C GLY A 434 6.55 12.87 9.32
N LEU A 435 5.66 11.96 9.71
CA LEU A 435 4.31 12.25 10.17
C LEU A 435 4.34 12.92 11.57
N PRO A 436 3.27 13.63 11.97
CA PRO A 436 3.04 13.99 13.37
C PRO A 436 3.03 12.77 14.30
N ASN A 437 3.54 12.92 15.52
CA ASN A 437 3.69 11.83 16.48
C ASN A 437 2.37 11.12 16.81
N GLU A 438 1.31 11.90 17.02
CA GLU A 438 -0.04 11.43 17.27
C GLU A 438 -0.63 10.68 16.07
N GLU A 439 -0.26 11.07 14.85
CA GLU A 439 -0.69 10.39 13.61
C GLU A 439 0.02 9.04 13.47
N VAL A 440 1.33 8.95 13.75
CA VAL A 440 2.06 7.66 13.82
C VAL A 440 1.43 6.73 14.84
N LEU A 441 1.10 7.22 16.03
CA LEU A 441 0.44 6.42 17.07
C LEU A 441 -0.96 5.96 16.63
N GLN A 442 -1.75 6.83 16.01
CA GLN A 442 -3.10 6.48 15.59
C GLN A 442 -3.11 5.47 14.43
N ASP A 443 -2.29 5.70 13.40
CA ASP A 443 -2.21 4.89 12.17
C ASP A 443 -1.48 3.56 12.38
N LYS A 444 -0.31 3.56 13.03
CA LYS A 444 0.54 2.36 13.16
C LYS A 444 0.22 1.51 14.39
N VAL A 445 -0.30 2.09 15.46
CA VAL A 445 -0.37 1.44 16.80
C VAL A 445 -1.82 1.22 17.25
N ILE A 446 -2.59 2.30 17.42
CA ILE A 446 -3.94 2.24 18.01
C ILE A 446 -4.89 1.40 17.17
N TYR A 447 -4.86 1.54 15.83
CA TYR A 447 -5.69 0.72 14.94
C TYR A 447 -5.46 -0.79 15.10
N LYS A 448 -4.20 -1.22 15.21
CA LYS A 448 -3.83 -2.63 15.44
C LYS A 448 -4.25 -3.09 16.85
N LEU A 449 -4.03 -2.28 17.89
CA LEU A 449 -4.44 -2.62 19.27
C LEU A 449 -5.97 -2.71 19.44
N ASP A 450 -6.74 -1.77 18.87
CA ASP A 450 -8.21 -1.83 18.88
C ASP A 450 -8.71 -3.09 18.16
N THR A 451 -8.04 -3.50 17.06
CA THR A 451 -8.33 -4.75 16.34
C THR A 451 -8.02 -5.98 17.19
N TYR A 452 -6.83 -6.06 17.81
CA TYR A 452 -6.43 -7.22 18.63
C TYR A 452 -7.26 -7.38 19.89
N MET A 453 -7.64 -6.27 20.55
CA MET A 453 -8.54 -6.31 21.69
C MET A 453 -9.93 -6.83 21.29
N LYS A 454 -10.47 -6.37 20.15
CA LYS A 454 -11.78 -6.80 19.64
C LYS A 454 -11.80 -8.29 19.28
N PHE A 455 -10.71 -8.82 18.73
CA PHE A 455 -10.64 -10.18 18.19
C PHE A 455 -9.73 -11.14 18.99
N LYS A 456 -9.47 -10.83 20.27
CA LYS A 456 -8.48 -11.54 21.10
C LYS A 456 -8.66 -13.06 21.14
N ALA A 457 -9.89 -13.54 21.29
CA ALA A 457 -10.18 -14.98 21.37
C ALA A 457 -9.86 -15.73 20.07
N GLN A 458 -10.04 -15.07 18.92
CA GLN A 458 -9.72 -15.63 17.60
C GLN A 458 -8.21 -15.63 17.35
N LEU A 459 -7.50 -14.58 17.77
CA LEU A 459 -6.04 -14.55 17.80
C LEU A 459 -5.47 -15.69 18.66
N ASP A 460 -5.96 -15.83 19.90
CA ASP A 460 -5.53 -16.89 20.82
C ASP A 460 -5.76 -18.29 20.23
N ALA A 461 -6.86 -18.49 19.49
CA ALA A 461 -7.15 -19.74 18.78
C ALA A 461 -6.25 -19.96 17.56
N MET A 462 -6.01 -18.93 16.73
CA MET A 462 -5.17 -19.01 15.53
C MET A 462 -3.69 -19.22 15.85
N ILE A 463 -3.20 -18.62 16.94
CA ILE A 463 -1.85 -18.83 17.48
C ILE A 463 -1.74 -20.23 18.12
N GLY A 464 -2.86 -20.80 18.56
CA GLY A 464 -2.90 -22.05 19.35
C GLY A 464 -2.44 -21.88 20.80
N LYS A 465 -2.24 -20.63 21.23
CA LYS A 465 -1.87 -20.20 22.59
C LYS A 465 -2.47 -18.82 22.84
N LYS A 466 -2.74 -18.51 24.11
CA LYS A 466 -3.04 -17.14 24.49
C LYS A 466 -1.81 -16.26 24.23
N PHE A 467 -1.98 -15.12 23.56
CA PHE A 467 -0.94 -14.10 23.59
C PHE A 467 -1.05 -13.28 24.87
N ASP A 468 0.11 -12.95 25.43
CA ASP A 468 0.28 -12.23 26.69
C ASP A 468 0.63 -10.77 26.47
N ALA A 469 1.33 -10.43 25.37
CA ALA A 469 1.81 -9.09 25.08
C ALA A 469 1.76 -8.72 23.58
N VAL A 470 1.82 -7.41 23.30
CA VAL A 470 1.99 -6.86 21.95
C VAL A 470 3.26 -5.99 21.92
N VAL A 471 4.12 -6.20 20.93
CA VAL A 471 5.33 -5.41 20.72
C VAL A 471 5.29 -4.76 19.34
N PHE A 472 5.53 -3.46 19.27
CA PHE A 472 5.70 -2.77 17.99
C PHE A 472 7.19 -2.65 17.68
N SER A 473 7.64 -3.34 16.63
CA SER A 473 8.99 -3.26 16.09
C SER A 473 9.06 -2.09 15.09
N MET A 474 9.51 -0.94 15.58
CA MET A 474 9.43 0.35 14.90
C MET A 474 10.75 0.73 14.20
N ASP A 475 10.68 1.07 12.91
CA ASP A 475 11.79 1.73 12.20
C ASP A 475 11.52 3.22 11.99
N VAL A 476 12.16 4.05 12.81
CA VAL A 476 12.08 5.52 12.74
C VAL A 476 13.14 6.14 11.80
N GLY A 477 13.98 5.34 11.15
CA GLY A 477 15.02 5.80 10.22
C GLY A 477 16.30 6.35 10.88
N ILE A 478 16.37 6.33 12.20
CA ILE A 478 17.54 6.71 13.00
C ILE A 478 17.82 5.65 14.07
N ASP A 479 19.04 5.62 14.61
CA ASP A 479 19.41 4.75 15.73
C ASP A 479 18.85 5.38 17.02
N PRO A 480 17.99 4.71 17.80
CA PRO A 480 17.41 5.27 19.02
C PRO A 480 18.46 5.61 20.09
N ASP A 481 19.63 4.98 20.03
CA ASP A 481 20.71 5.12 21.02
C ASP A 481 21.86 6.02 20.51
N ILE A 482 21.68 6.70 19.37
CA ILE A 482 22.65 7.68 18.87
C ILE A 482 22.79 8.87 19.83
N ASP A 483 24.02 9.38 19.94
CA ASP A 483 24.30 10.64 20.63
C ASP A 483 23.56 11.79 19.93
N ARG A 484 22.60 12.42 20.64
CA ARG A 484 21.76 13.51 20.11
C ARG A 484 22.57 14.70 19.60
N SER A 485 23.80 14.90 20.10
CA SER A 485 24.68 15.98 19.61
C SER A 485 25.23 15.73 18.19
N GLN A 486 25.14 14.48 17.69
CA GLN A 486 25.58 14.05 16.37
C GLN A 486 24.43 14.01 15.35
N VAL A 487 23.19 14.27 15.79
CA VAL A 487 21.98 14.20 14.96
C VAL A 487 21.76 15.51 14.22
N MET A 488 21.47 15.42 12.93
CA MET A 488 21.13 16.61 12.13
C MET A 488 19.80 17.21 12.60
N PRO A 489 19.64 18.55 12.63
CA PRO A 489 18.43 19.20 13.15
C PRO A 489 17.11 18.68 12.55
N LYS A 490 17.11 18.32 11.26
CA LYS A 490 15.95 17.74 10.55
C LYS A 490 15.53 16.36 11.06
N ASP A 491 16.44 15.62 11.69
CA ASP A 491 16.25 14.24 12.15
C ASP A 491 15.93 14.15 13.65
N ILE A 492 16.00 15.27 14.39
CA ILE A 492 15.66 15.34 15.82
C ILE A 492 14.23 14.84 16.08
N ARG A 493 13.27 15.19 15.21
CA ARG A 493 11.87 14.75 15.32
C ARG A 493 11.71 13.22 15.37
N LYS A 494 12.63 12.46 14.77
CA LYS A 494 12.59 10.98 14.81
C LYS A 494 12.95 10.44 16.19
N LEU A 495 13.82 11.12 16.94
CA LEU A 495 14.11 10.77 18.34
C LEU A 495 12.99 11.26 19.27
N GLU A 496 12.36 12.40 18.97
CA GLU A 496 11.15 12.85 19.68
C GLU A 496 10.01 11.83 19.52
N LEU A 497 9.86 11.22 18.35
CA LEU A 497 8.93 10.11 18.12
C LEU A 497 9.27 8.86 18.94
N VAL A 498 10.55 8.49 19.08
CA VAL A 498 10.99 7.38 19.95
C VAL A 498 10.62 7.66 21.41
N ASP A 499 10.92 8.85 21.92
CA ASP A 499 10.57 9.26 23.29
C ASP A 499 9.05 9.28 23.50
N PHE A 500 8.31 9.81 22.54
CA PHE A 500 6.85 9.88 22.56
C PHE A 500 6.23 8.49 22.61
N LEU A 501 6.59 7.57 21.71
CA LEU A 501 6.02 6.22 21.69
C LEU A 501 6.34 5.46 22.99
N ARG A 502 7.59 5.53 23.48
CA ARG A 502 7.96 4.96 24.79
C ARG A 502 7.11 5.53 25.94
N SER A 503 6.77 6.82 25.92
CA SER A 503 5.90 7.42 26.93
C SER A 503 4.46 6.87 26.93
N GLN A 504 4.01 6.26 25.82
CA GLN A 504 2.67 5.67 25.70
C GLN A 504 2.58 4.22 26.17
N GLU A 505 3.68 3.51 26.41
CA GLU A 505 3.65 2.07 26.77
C GLU A 505 2.74 1.77 27.96
N TYR A 506 2.83 2.57 29.02
CA TYR A 506 2.01 2.40 30.22
C TYR A 506 0.53 2.75 29.99
N SER A 507 0.23 3.82 29.24
CA SER A 507 -1.16 4.24 28.97
C SER A 507 -1.87 3.24 28.05
N LEU A 508 -1.17 2.75 27.03
CA LEU A 508 -1.65 1.70 26.13
C LEU A 508 -1.83 0.38 26.86
N SER A 509 -0.82 -0.08 27.62
CA SER A 509 -0.91 -1.34 28.38
C SER A 509 -2.11 -1.34 29.33
N LYS A 510 -2.35 -0.21 30.01
CA LYS A 510 -3.50 -0.03 30.89
C LYS A 510 -4.83 0.02 30.14
N ARG A 511 -4.88 0.65 28.96
CA ARG A 511 -6.09 0.74 28.11
C ARG A 511 -6.51 -0.62 27.56
N TYR A 512 -5.56 -1.42 27.09
CA TYR A 512 -5.82 -2.67 26.36
C TYR A 512 -5.79 -3.94 27.24
N GLY A 513 -5.28 -3.85 28.47
CA GLY A 513 -5.32 -4.95 29.44
C GLY A 513 -4.22 -6.00 29.27
N PHE A 514 -3.24 -5.74 28.42
CA PHE A 514 -2.04 -6.55 28.22
C PHE A 514 -0.82 -5.62 27.99
N PRO A 515 0.41 -6.04 28.34
CA PRO A 515 1.63 -5.28 28.03
C PRO A 515 1.74 -4.87 26.55
N VAL A 516 1.98 -3.58 26.33
CA VAL A 516 2.31 -2.96 25.04
C VAL A 516 3.68 -2.31 25.16
N SER A 517 4.60 -2.61 24.24
CA SER A 517 5.96 -2.06 24.25
C SER A 517 6.50 -1.76 22.85
N PHE A 518 7.54 -0.94 22.75
CA PHE A 518 8.18 -0.55 21.50
C PHE A 518 9.64 -1.03 21.43
N LEU A 519 9.91 -1.91 20.48
CA LEU A 519 11.25 -2.31 20.06
C LEU A 519 11.66 -1.43 18.88
N PHE A 520 12.81 -0.77 18.93
CA PHE A 520 13.24 0.11 17.83
C PHE A 520 14.38 -0.56 17.03
N LEU A 521 14.10 -0.92 15.77
CA LEU A 521 15.06 -1.57 14.87
C LEU A 521 15.22 -0.78 13.57
N GLN A 522 16.45 -0.68 13.08
CA GLN A 522 16.70 -0.12 11.74
C GLN A 522 16.61 -1.21 10.67
N SER A 523 15.67 -1.09 9.72
CA SER A 523 15.70 -1.85 8.46
C SER A 523 16.94 -1.53 7.62
N GLY A 524 17.58 -0.37 7.83
CA GLY A 524 18.76 0.09 7.08
C GLY A 524 19.85 -0.99 6.93
N PRO A 525 20.29 -1.33 5.69
CA PRO A 525 21.47 -2.13 5.46
C PRO A 525 22.64 -1.56 6.26
N GLN A 526 23.25 -2.38 7.12
CA GLN A 526 24.37 -1.93 7.93
C GLN A 526 25.60 -1.81 7.03
N GLY A 527 25.89 -0.58 6.57
CA GLY A 527 27.23 -0.24 6.10
C GLY A 527 28.22 -0.67 7.19
N GLY A 528 29.24 -1.45 6.82
CA GLY A 528 29.91 -2.46 7.67
C GLY A 528 30.73 -2.00 8.88
N ASN A 529 30.37 -0.90 9.55
CA ASN A 529 31.05 -0.33 10.72
C ASN A 529 30.19 -0.25 11.99
N SER A 530 28.88 -0.53 11.94
CA SER A 530 28.04 -0.55 13.15
C SER A 530 28.25 -1.82 13.97
N ARG A 531 29.21 -1.78 14.91
CA ARG A 531 29.35 -2.79 15.96
C ARG A 531 28.02 -2.91 16.72
N MET A 532 27.39 -4.10 16.69
CA MET A 532 26.29 -4.42 17.59
C MET A 532 26.73 -4.24 19.05
N GLY A 533 26.32 -3.13 19.65
CA GLY A 533 26.56 -2.80 21.06
C GLY A 533 25.61 -3.58 21.97
N LEU A 534 25.69 -4.91 21.97
CA LEU A 534 25.05 -5.74 22.99
C LEU A 534 25.70 -5.46 24.35
N ARG A 535 25.27 -4.39 25.02
CA ARG A 535 25.48 -4.19 26.45
C ARG A 535 24.34 -4.88 27.19
N PRO A 536 24.58 -6.04 27.84
CA PRO A 536 23.58 -6.60 28.74
C PRO A 536 23.32 -5.62 29.88
N ASN A 537 22.06 -5.49 30.27
CA ASN A 537 21.62 -4.63 31.37
C ASN A 537 22.09 -5.22 32.71
N ALA A 538 23.36 -4.99 33.06
CA ALA A 538 23.94 -5.41 34.32
C ALA A 538 23.44 -4.51 35.45
N SER A 539 22.67 -5.10 36.37
CA SER A 539 22.17 -4.46 37.57
C SER A 539 23.28 -3.75 38.36
N ARG A 540 23.02 -2.52 38.82
CA ARG A 540 23.95 -1.76 39.67
C ARG A 540 24.07 -2.43 41.06
N GLY A 541 25.01 -3.37 41.16
CA GLY A 541 25.44 -3.95 42.43
C GLY A 541 26.12 -2.91 43.31
N ASN A 542 25.48 -2.57 44.43
CA ASN A 542 26.01 -1.62 45.42
C ASN A 542 27.21 -2.22 46.17
N ARG A 543 28.44 -1.70 45.97
CA ARG A 543 29.57 -1.93 46.90
C ARG A 543 30.41 -0.67 47.15
N LYS A 544 30.11 -0.06 48.30
CA LYS A 544 31.00 0.58 49.29
C LYS A 544 32.38 1.07 48.80
N HIS A 545 32.58 2.39 48.94
CA HIS A 545 33.85 2.90 49.48
C HIS A 545 33.63 3.40 50.92
N GLY A 546 34.41 2.86 51.86
CA GLY A 546 34.53 3.41 53.20
C GLY A 546 35.74 4.35 53.27
N ARG A 547 35.61 5.43 54.05
CA ARG A 547 36.75 6.26 54.49
C ARG A 547 36.44 6.94 55.83
N ARG A 548 36.64 6.21 56.92
CA ARG A 548 37.57 6.57 58.00
C ARG A 548 37.87 5.31 58.81
#